data_AF-A0A843BZC6-F1
#
_entry.id   AF-A0A843BZC6-F1
#
_cell.length_a   1.000
_cell.length_b   1.000
_cell.length_c   1.000
_cell.angle_alpha   90.00
_cell.angle_beta   90.00
_cell.angle_gamma   90.00
#
_symmetry.space_group_name_H-M   'P 1'
#
loop_
_entity.id
_entity.type
_entity.pdbx_description
1 polymer ?
#
loop_
_entity_poly.entity_id
_entity_poly.type
_entity_poly.pdbx_seq_one_letter_code
_entity_poly.pdbx_strand_id
1 'polypeptide(L)' 'MWFGWGMMFFVPLCFIFGVVAIYYLIVSSRGNCSSHYTPRYHSSSRAAEILSERYAKGELTKEEFLEMRKELEK' A
#
# COMPACT_ATOMS: atom_id res chain seq x y z
N MET A 1 38.27 20.05 18.41
CA MET A 1 37.60 18.98 19.17
C MET A 1 36.19 19.45 19.55
N TRP A 2 35.25 19.46 18.59
CA TRP A 2 33.84 19.87 18.86
C TRP A 2 32.82 19.05 18.06
N PHE A 3 33.30 18.10 17.25
CA PHE A 3 32.47 17.30 16.34
C PHE A 3 31.78 16.11 17.02
N GLY A 4 32.19 15.74 18.24
CA GLY A 4 31.66 14.56 18.95
C GLY A 4 30.30 14.77 19.61
N TRP A 5 29.96 16.00 20.03
CA TRP A 5 28.73 16.26 20.77
C TRP A 5 27.51 16.48 19.86
N GLY A 6 27.73 17.12 18.69
CA GLY A 6 26.67 17.30 17.68
C GLY A 6 26.25 16.01 17.00
N MET A 7 27.19 15.09 16.73
CA MET A 7 26.89 13.80 16.11
C MET A 7 26.03 12.89 17.01
N MET A 8 26.18 12.96 18.33
CA MET A 8 25.46 12.07 19.25
C MET A 8 23.94 12.34 19.26
N PHE A 9 23.52 13.58 18.99
CA PHE A 9 22.10 13.94 18.85
C PHE A 9 21.60 13.86 17.40
N PHE A 10 22.47 14.05 16.41
CA PHE A 10 22.07 13.98 15.00
C PHE A 10 21.73 12.56 14.54
N VAL A 11 22.45 11.56 15.04
CA VAL A 11 22.23 10.15 14.67
C VAL A 11 20.82 9.65 15.04
N PRO A 12 20.31 9.79 16.28
CA PRO A 12 18.95 9.38 16.61
C PRO A 12 17.89 10.21 15.87
N LEU A 13 18.14 11.50 15.64
CA LEU A 13 17.23 12.38 14.91
C LEU A 13 17.07 11.94 13.44
N CYS A 14 18.18 11.66 12.76
CA CYS A 14 18.18 11.14 11.39
C CYS A 14 17.52 9.76 11.30
N PHE A 15 17.69 8.91 12.32
CA PHE A 15 17.03 7.60 12.37
C PHE A 15 15.50 7.73 12.46
N ILE A 16 15.00 8.60 13.34
CA ILE A 16 13.56 8.87 13.47
C ILE A 16 13.00 9.43 12.16
N PHE A 17 13.68 10.42 11.56
CA PHE A 17 13.28 10.98 10.26
C PHE A 17 13.28 9.93 9.15
N GLY A 18 14.28 9.04 9.11
CA GLY A 18 14.36 7.94 8.16
C GLY A 18 13.20 6.95 8.28
N VAL A 19 12.85 6.55 9.51
CA VAL A 19 11.71 5.66 9.77
C VAL A 19 10.39 6.31 9.37
N VAL A 20 10.19 7.59 9.73
CA VAL A 20 8.98 8.33 9.35
C VAL A 20 8.89 8.49 7.83
N ALA A 21 9.99 8.80 7.15
CA ALA A 21 10.02 8.92 5.69
C ALA A 21 9.68 7.60 4.98
N ILE A 22 10.22 6.46 5.45
CA ILE A 22 9.92 5.13 4.92
C ILE A 22 8.46 4.77 5.19
N TYR A 23 7.96 5.02 6.40
CA TYR A 23 6.55 4.81 6.74
C TYR A 23 5.64 5.64 5.83
N TYR A 24 5.96 6.92 5.62
CA TYR A 24 5.20 7.81 4.75
C TYR A 24 5.27 7.37 3.29
N LEU A 25 6.41 6.86 2.80
CA LEU A 25 6.52 6.29 1.46
C LEU A 25 5.62 5.06 1.28
N ILE A 26 5.61 4.15 2.25
CA ILE A 26 4.76 2.94 2.20
C ILE A 26 3.29 3.33 2.27
N VAL A 27 2.90 4.25 3.17
CA VAL A 27 1.50 4.69 3.30
C VAL A 27 1.06 5.55 2.10
N SER A 28 1.91 6.45 1.59
CA SER A 28 1.62 7.28 0.42
C SER A 28 1.55 6.44 -0.86
N SER A 29 2.34 5.38 -0.98
CA SER A 29 2.23 4.42 -2.09
C SER A 29 0.90 3.66 -2.10
N ARG A 30 0.20 3.56 -0.96
CA ARG A 30 -1.16 3.01 -0.87
C ARG A 30 -2.25 4.06 -1.14
N GLY A 31 -1.93 5.36 -1.10
CA GLY A 31 -2.90 6.45 -1.28
C GLY A 31 -2.89 7.14 -2.65
N ASN A 32 -1.88 6.91 -3.49
CA ASN A 32 -1.70 7.60 -4.78
C ASN A 32 -2.16 6.79 -6.01
N CYS A 33 -3.15 5.90 -5.86
CA CYS A 33 -3.90 5.34 -6.99
C CYS A 33 -5.19 6.13 -7.29
N SER A 34 -5.20 7.44 -7.00
CA SER A 34 -6.24 8.36 -7.45
C SER A 34 -5.63 9.37 -8.44
N SER A 35 -6.24 9.43 -9.62
CA SER A 35 -5.95 10.36 -10.71
C SER A 35 -4.89 9.93 -11.74
N HIS A 36 -5.21 8.88 -12.50
CA HIS A 36 -5.23 9.07 -13.95
C HIS A 36 -6.46 8.40 -14.55
N TYR A 37 -7.32 9.27 -15.06
CA TYR A 37 -8.45 9.00 -15.92
C TYR A 37 -7.98 8.20 -17.15
N THR A 38 -8.07 6.87 -17.08
CA THR A 38 -8.00 5.99 -18.26
C THR A 38 -9.26 5.11 -18.24
N PRO A 39 -10.19 5.28 -19.19
CA PRO A 39 -11.37 4.43 -19.25
C PRO A 39 -10.92 3.06 -19.76
N ARG A 40 -11.25 2.01 -19.02
CA ARG A 40 -11.27 0.57 -19.39
C ARG A 40 -10.28 -0.37 -18.68
N TYR A 41 -9.09 0.05 -18.22
CA TYR A 41 -8.14 -0.88 -17.57
C TYR A 41 -8.18 -0.89 -16.03
N HIS A 42 -8.60 0.21 -15.39
CA HIS A 42 -8.66 0.32 -13.92
C HIS A 42 -9.87 -0.40 -13.27
N SER A 43 -10.81 -0.86 -14.09
CA SER A 43 -12.00 -1.60 -13.65
C SER A 43 -11.66 -2.99 -13.09
N SER A 44 -10.77 -3.73 -13.76
CA SER A 44 -10.37 -5.09 -13.32
C SER A 44 -9.63 -5.04 -11.97
N SER A 45 -8.71 -4.08 -11.80
CA SER A 45 -8.02 -3.90 -10.52
C SER A 45 -8.98 -3.54 -9.38
N ARG A 46 -9.96 -2.66 -9.65
CA ARG A 46 -10.97 -2.30 -8.65
C ARG A 46 -11.93 -3.46 -8.34
N ALA A 47 -12.31 -4.25 -9.34
CA ALA A 47 -13.14 -5.44 -9.15
C ALA A 47 -12.42 -6.48 -8.28
N ALA A 48 -11.13 -6.74 -8.54
CA ALA A 48 -10.31 -7.65 -7.74
C ALA A 48 -10.10 -7.17 -6.30
N GLU A 49 -9.98 -5.86 -6.10
CA GLU A 49 -9.84 -5.23 -4.78
C GLU A 49 -11.15 -5.36 -3.96
N ILE A 50 -12.31 -5.09 -4.59
CA ILE A 50 -13.64 -5.28 -3.97
C ILE A 50 -13.86 -6.76 -3.62
N LEU A 51 -13.45 -7.68 -4.49
CA LEU A 51 -13.56 -9.12 -4.25
C LEU A 51 -12.77 -9.55 -3.00
N SER A 52 -11.56 -9.01 -2.86
CA SER A 52 -10.66 -9.29 -1.75
C SER A 52 -11.18 -8.72 -0.43
N GLU A 53 -11.81 -7.55 -0.47
CA GLU A 53 -12.43 -6.93 0.69
C GLU A 53 -13.62 -7.77 1.21
N ARG A 54 -14.47 -8.30 0.33
CA ARG A 54 -15.63 -9.15 0.71
C ARG A 54 -15.20 -10.51 1.26
N TYR A 55 -14.16 -11.10 0.68
CA TYR A 55 -13.55 -12.31 1.22
C TYR A 55 -12.97 -12.06 2.62
N ALA A 56 -12.29 -10.93 2.84
CA ALA A 56 -11.77 -10.57 4.16
C ALA A 56 -12.89 -10.30 5.19
N LYS A 57 -14.04 -9.82 4.75
CA LYS A 57 -15.26 -9.70 5.58
C LYS A 57 -15.94 -11.04 5.87
N GLY A 58 -15.55 -12.13 5.19
CA GLY A 58 -16.18 -13.44 5.33
C GLY A 58 -17.55 -13.55 4.67
N GLU A 59 -17.92 -12.56 3.84
CA GLU A 59 -19.17 -12.57 3.07
C GLU A 59 -19.11 -13.52 1.86
N LEU A 60 -17.92 -14.01 1.56
CA LEU A 60 -17.63 -14.82 0.38
C LEU A 60 -16.84 -16.05 0.79
N THR A 61 -17.21 -17.21 0.26
CA THR A 61 -16.45 -18.44 0.48
C THR A 61 -15.17 -18.46 -0.37
N LYS A 62 -14.18 -19.26 0.05
CA LYS A 62 -12.91 -19.38 -0.68
C LYS A 62 -13.09 -19.87 -2.13
N GLU A 63 -14.08 -20.71 -2.36
CA GLU A 63 -14.41 -21.28 -3.67
C GLU A 63 -14.93 -20.19 -4.61
N GLU A 64 -15.92 -19.42 -4.18
CA GLU A 64 -16.47 -18.28 -4.92
C GLU A 64 -15.42 -17.21 -5.20
N PHE A 65 -14.52 -16.93 -4.25
CA PHE A 65 -13.41 -16.00 -4.44
C PHE A 65 -12.47 -16.44 -5.57
N LEU A 66 -12.10 -17.71 -5.58
CA LEU A 66 -11.16 -18.25 -6.57
C LEU A 66 -11.77 -18.30 -7.98
N GLU A 67 -13.06 -18.58 -8.10
CA GLU A 67 -13.77 -18.60 -9.38
C GLU A 67 -13.83 -17.21 -10.00
N MET A 68 -14.30 -16.22 -9.25
CA MET A 68 -14.37 -14.83 -9.73
C MET A 68 -13.00 -14.21 -9.98
N ARG A 69 -11.98 -14.56 -9.19
CA ARG A 69 -10.59 -14.14 -9.44
C ARG A 69 -10.04 -14.65 -10.77
N LYS A 70 -10.34 -15.90 -11.13
CA LYS A 70 -9.93 -16.48 -12.42
C LYS A 70 -10.67 -15.83 -13.59
N GLU A 71 -11.92 -15.46 -13.40
CA GLU A 71 -12.71 -14.78 -14.43
C GLU A 71 -12.20 -13.36 -14.71
N LEU A 72 -11.75 -12.64 -13.66
CA LEU A 72 -11.17 -11.29 -13.79
C LEU A 72 -9.76 -11.25 -14.40
N GLU A 73 -9.06 -12.40 -14.40
CA GLU A 73 -7.71 -12.55 -14.97
C GLU A 73 -7.74 -12.96 -16.46
N LYS A 74 -8.93 -13.27 -17.00
CA LYS A 74 -9.16 -13.73 -18.37
C LYS A 74 -9.39 -12.59 -19.35
#